data_AF-A0ABD1NYH8-F1
#
_entry.id   AF-A0ABD1NYH8-F1
#
_cell.length_a   1.000
_cell.length_b   1.000
_cell.length_c   1.000
_cell.angle_alpha   90.00
_cell.angle_beta   90.00
_cell.angle_gamma   90.00
#
_symmetry.space_group_name_H-M   'P 1'
#
loop_
_entity.id
_entity.type
_entity.pdbx_description
1 polymer ?
#
loop_
_entity_poly.entity_id
_entity_poly.type
_entity_poly.pdbx_seq_one_letter_code
_entity_poly.pdbx_strand_id
1 'polypeptide(L)'
;MRTLLRRWLPRLWRLPIQKKRRLVDEVQCLRGDLDSSESIRREAESSVARLLGEKKEMEERLGSVEAKLVNAEAEFVANFHNTEAYTNFSDYFARVGQQEVLAALKNDYPNFDMGTLEARFPPPDAGSEDES
;
A
#
# COMPACT_ATOMS: atom_id res chain seq x y z
N MET A 1 46.11 -12.29 1.29
CA MET A 1 47.11 -11.19 1.20
C MET A 1 48.56 -11.62 1.43
N ARG A 2 48.91 -12.32 2.53
CA ARG A 2 50.31 -12.69 2.86
C ARG A 2 51.07 -13.49 1.79
N THR A 3 50.39 -14.34 1.03
CA THR A 3 50.96 -15.16 -0.05
C THR A 3 51.28 -14.38 -1.33
N LEU A 4 50.46 -13.38 -1.66
CA LEU A 4 50.69 -12.49 -2.81
C LEU A 4 51.88 -11.56 -2.57
N LEU A 5 52.00 -11.01 -1.35
CA LEU A 5 53.14 -10.18 -0.96
C LEU A 5 54.48 -10.90 -1.13
N ARG A 6 54.60 -12.16 -0.66
CA ARG A 6 55.84 -12.96 -0.80
C ARG A 6 56.25 -13.18 -2.26
N ARG A 7 55.30 -13.28 -3.18
CA ARG A 7 55.56 -13.55 -4.61
C ARG A 7 56.04 -12.31 -5.38
N TRP A 8 55.66 -11.12 -4.93
CA TRP A 8 55.94 -9.86 -5.65
C TRP A 8 57.04 -9.00 -5.01
N LEU A 9 57.32 -9.16 -3.70
CA LEU A 9 58.37 -8.42 -2.98
C LEU A 9 59.75 -8.45 -3.68
N PRO A 10 60.28 -9.61 -4.15
CA PRO A 10 61.59 -9.66 -4.81
C PRO A 10 61.64 -8.93 -6.16
N ARG A 11 60.49 -8.79 -6.82
CA ARG A 11 60.35 -8.06 -8.09
C ARG A 11 60.25 -6.56 -7.84
N LEU A 12 59.51 -6.16 -6.81
CA LEU A 12 59.40 -4.77 -6.38
C LEU A 12 60.77 -4.21 -5.96
N TRP A 13 61.61 -5.00 -5.28
CA TRP A 13 62.96 -4.57 -4.86
C TRP A 13 63.87 -4.17 -6.03
N ARG A 14 63.71 -4.78 -7.21
CA ARG A 14 64.47 -4.49 -8.44
C ARG A 14 63.97 -3.30 -9.24
N LEU A 15 62.86 -2.67 -8.83
CA LEU A 15 62.33 -1.52 -9.57
C LEU A 15 63.14 -0.25 -9.30
N PRO A 16 63.26 0.64 -10.31
CA PRO A 16 63.77 1.99 -10.13
C PRO A 16 62.96 2.74 -9.06
N ILE A 17 63.62 3.61 -8.28
CA ILE A 17 63.01 4.37 -7.18
C ILE A 17 61.77 5.16 -7.65
N GLN A 18 61.83 5.74 -8.86
CA GLN A 18 60.71 6.48 -9.47
C GLN A 18 59.48 5.60 -9.72
N LYS A 19 59.68 4.35 -10.15
CA LYS A 19 58.58 3.41 -10.39
C LYS A 19 58.00 2.88 -9.08
N LYS A 20 58.82 2.72 -8.03
CA LYS A 20 58.35 2.42 -6.67
C LYS A 20 57.48 3.55 -6.12
N ARG A 21 57.89 4.81 -6.29
CA ARG A 21 57.08 5.98 -5.88
C ARG A 21 55.70 5.99 -6.54
N ARG A 22 55.63 5.87 -7.86
CA ARG A 22 54.34 5.83 -8.57
C ARG A 22 53.42 4.72 -8.08
N LEU A 23 53.96 3.52 -7.83
CA LEU A 23 53.18 2.41 -7.28
C LEU A 23 52.67 2.68 -5.86
N VAL A 24 53.45 3.39 -5.03
CA VAL A 24 53.00 3.80 -3.70
C VAL A 24 51.88 4.84 -3.80
N ASP A 25 52.04 5.83 -4.68
CA ASP A 25 51.04 6.88 -4.90
C ASP A 25 49.71 6.27 -5.43
N GLU A 26 49.80 5.34 -6.38
CA GLU A 26 48.65 4.63 -6.95
C GLU A 26 47.94 3.76 -5.90
N VAL A 27 48.71 3.04 -5.06
CA VAL A 27 48.13 2.26 -3.94
C VAL A 27 47.48 3.17 -2.89
N GLN A 28 48.01 4.37 -2.65
CA GLN A 28 47.39 5.33 -1.74
C GLN A 28 46.09 5.89 -2.33
N CYS A 29 46.08 6.22 -3.62
CA CYS A 29 44.88 6.69 -4.31
C CYS A 29 43.77 5.64 -4.26
N LEU A 30 44.08 4.39 -4.64
CA LEU A 30 43.12 3.29 -4.62
C LEU A 30 42.57 2.99 -3.21
N ARG A 31 43.37 3.21 -2.17
CA ARG A 31 42.89 3.12 -0.78
C ARG A 31 41.92 4.24 -0.45
N GLY A 32 42.24 5.47 -0.83
CA GLY A 32 41.33 6.61 -0.66
C GLY A 32 39.99 6.38 -1.35
N ASP A 33 40.00 5.87 -2.59
CA ASP A 33 38.79 5.56 -3.33
C ASP A 33 37.97 4.44 -2.66
N LEU A 34 38.64 3.41 -2.13
CA LEU A 34 37.99 2.33 -1.40
C LEU A 34 37.34 2.83 -0.10
N ASP A 35 38.06 3.65 0.68
CA ASP A 35 37.54 4.21 1.93
C ASP A 35 36.34 5.14 1.66
N SER A 36 36.39 5.94 0.60
CA SER A 36 35.28 6.78 0.15
C SER A 36 34.06 5.94 -0.25
N SER A 37 34.28 4.88 -1.04
CA SER A 37 33.23 3.96 -1.45
C SER A 37 32.59 3.25 -0.24
N GLU A 38 33.38 2.83 0.74
CA GLU A 38 32.86 2.26 1.98
C GLU A 38 32.04 3.27 2.79
N SER A 39 32.46 4.54 2.83
CA SER A 39 31.70 5.60 3.51
C SER A 39 30.33 5.80 2.86
N ILE A 40 30.28 5.94 1.54
CA ILE A 40 29.04 6.10 0.76
C ILE A 40 28.13 4.89 0.99
N ARG A 41 28.70 3.68 0.98
CA ARG A 41 27.93 2.45 1.24
C ARG A 41 27.32 2.45 2.64
N ARG A 42 28.09 2.81 3.67
CA ARG A 42 27.59 2.87 5.06
C ARG A 42 26.47 3.91 5.21
N GLU A 43 26.61 5.06 4.56
CA GLU A 43 25.57 6.11 4.58
C GLU A 43 24.28 5.66 3.88
N ALA A 44 24.40 4.96 2.75
CA ALA A 44 23.28 4.35 2.06
C ALA A 44 22.60 3.26 2.91
N GLU A 45 23.38 2.37 3.55
CA GLU A 45 22.86 1.33 4.45
C GLU A 45 22.09 1.93 5.63
N SER A 46 22.62 3.01 6.24
CA SER A 46 21.94 3.74 7.31
C SER A 46 20.63 4.37 6.83
N SER A 47 20.65 4.98 5.64
CA SER A 47 19.46 5.60 5.04
C SER A 47 18.37 4.55 4.75
N VAL A 48 18.76 3.39 4.21
CA VAL A 48 17.83 2.27 3.96
C VAL A 48 17.22 1.77 5.26
N ALA A 49 18.03 1.58 6.31
CA ALA A 49 17.51 1.15 7.61
C ALA A 49 16.48 2.14 8.18
N ARG A 50 16.72 3.45 8.06
CA ARG A 50 15.77 4.48 8.47
C ARG A 50 14.47 4.41 7.68
N LEU A 51 14.55 4.34 6.34
CA LEU A 51 13.37 4.26 5.47
C LEU A 51 12.53 2.99 5.72
N LEU A 52 13.18 1.86 5.99
CA LEU A 52 12.48 0.63 6.36
C LEU A 52 11.75 0.77 7.71
N GLY A 53 12.35 1.48 8.68
CA GLY A 53 11.70 1.82 9.94
C GLY A 53 10.46 2.69 9.73
N GLU A 54 10.58 3.76 8.97
CA GLU A 54 9.48 4.68 8.64
C GLU A 54 8.34 3.97 7.87
N LYS A 55 8.68 3.08 6.92
CA LYS A 55 7.69 2.26 6.21
C LYS A 55 6.90 1.39 7.17
N LYS A 56 7.57 0.73 8.11
CA LYS A 56 6.91 -0.13 9.10
C LYS A 56 5.98 0.67 10.01
N GLU A 57 6.41 1.83 10.48
CA GLU A 57 5.56 2.72 11.29
C GLU A 57 4.31 3.16 10.51
N MET A 58 4.46 3.51 9.23
CA MET A 58 3.33 3.87 8.38
C MET A 58 2.36 2.70 8.16
N GLU A 59 2.87 1.48 7.96
CA GLU A 59 2.04 0.28 7.83
C GLU A 59 1.24 -0.01 9.12
N GLU A 60 1.86 0.12 10.29
CA GLU A 60 1.18 -0.03 11.58
C GLU A 60 0.08 1.02 11.79
N ARG A 61 0.34 2.28 11.42
CA ARG A 61 -0.65 3.35 11.50
C ARG A 61 -1.81 3.12 10.54
N LEU A 62 -1.54 2.67 9.32
CA LEU A 62 -2.58 2.36 8.34
C LEU A 62 -3.51 1.26 8.86
N GLY A 63 -2.95 0.15 9.36
CA GLY A 63 -3.75 -0.92 9.95
C GLY A 63 -4.59 -0.46 11.15
N SER A 64 -4.07 0.46 11.98
CA SER A 64 -4.85 1.06 13.07
C SER A 64 -6.03 1.90 12.56
N VAL A 65 -5.83 2.67 11.48
CA VAL A 65 -6.89 3.47 10.87
C VAL A 65 -7.95 2.56 10.26
N GLU A 66 -7.56 1.54 9.51
CA GLU A 66 -8.48 0.55 8.94
C GLU A 66 -9.33 -0.12 10.01
N ALA A 67 -8.72 -0.59 11.11
CA ALA A 67 -9.44 -1.19 12.21
C ALA A 67 -10.47 -0.24 12.86
N LYS A 68 -10.09 1.03 13.04
CA LYS A 68 -11.02 2.06 13.56
C LYS A 68 -12.17 2.32 12.60
N LEU A 69 -11.91 2.30 11.30
CA LEU A 69 -12.91 2.57 10.27
C LEU A 69 -13.93 1.43 10.21
N VAL A 70 -13.46 0.18 10.27
CA VAL A 70 -14.32 -1.01 10.39
C VAL A 70 -15.18 -0.94 11.65
N ASN A 71 -14.60 -0.57 12.80
CA ASN A 71 -15.37 -0.45 14.03
C ASN A 71 -16.42 0.69 13.96
N ALA A 72 -16.04 1.84 13.40
CA ALA A 72 -16.96 2.95 13.21
C ALA A 72 -18.11 2.60 12.24
N GLU A 73 -17.83 1.84 11.19
CA GLU A 73 -18.84 1.33 10.26
C GLU A 73 -19.80 0.37 10.96
N ALA A 74 -19.28 -0.57 11.76
CA ALA A 74 -20.11 -1.48 12.54
C ALA A 74 -21.02 -0.74 13.54
N GLU A 75 -20.48 0.26 14.24
CA GLU A 75 -21.24 1.12 15.15
C GLU A 75 -22.30 1.95 14.39
N PHE A 76 -21.96 2.47 13.22
CA PHE A 76 -22.90 3.21 12.38
C PHE A 76 -24.06 2.33 11.91
N VAL A 77 -23.78 1.13 11.40
CA VAL A 77 -24.81 0.18 10.96
C VAL A 77 -25.71 -0.23 12.13
N ALA A 78 -25.12 -0.54 13.29
CA ALA A 78 -25.88 -0.90 14.49
C ALA A 78 -26.79 0.24 14.98
N ASN A 79 -26.30 1.49 14.93
CA ASN A 79 -27.11 2.65 15.30
C ASN A 79 -28.20 2.94 14.27
N PHE A 80 -27.89 2.84 12.97
CA PHE A 80 -28.86 3.09 11.90
C PHE A 80 -30.07 2.14 12.02
N HIS A 81 -29.83 0.85 12.24
CA HIS A 81 -30.90 -0.14 12.42
C HIS A 81 -31.74 0.06 13.69
N ASN A 82 -31.21 0.77 14.71
CA ASN A 82 -31.92 1.10 15.95
C ASN A 82 -32.63 2.46 15.90
N THR A 83 -32.58 3.19 14.79
CA THR A 83 -33.34 4.44 14.67
C THR A 83 -34.81 4.17 14.41
N GLU A 84 -35.69 4.94 15.06
CA GLU A 84 -37.14 4.91 14.83
C GLU A 84 -37.49 5.13 13.35
N ALA A 85 -36.64 5.85 12.61
CA ALA A 85 -36.78 6.04 11.17
C ALA A 85 -36.66 4.73 10.38
N TYR A 86 -35.69 3.86 10.72
CA TYR A 86 -35.53 2.57 10.04
C TYR A 86 -36.66 1.60 10.39
N THR A 87 -37.11 1.56 11.65
CA THR A 87 -38.26 0.72 12.04
C THR A 87 -39.53 1.20 11.36
N ASN A 88 -39.79 2.52 11.34
CA ASN A 88 -40.96 3.09 10.67
C ASN A 88 -40.91 2.86 9.15
N PHE A 89 -39.73 2.97 8.54
CA PHE A 89 -39.53 2.71 7.13
C PHE A 89 -39.69 1.22 6.80
N SER A 90 -39.13 0.32 7.60
CA SER A 90 -39.28 -1.13 7.45
C SER A 90 -40.75 -1.56 7.59
N ASP A 91 -41.47 -1.01 8.57
CA ASP A 91 -42.90 -1.27 8.76
C ASP A 91 -43.74 -0.70 7.61
N TYR A 92 -43.38 0.49 7.10
CA TYR A 92 -44.00 1.06 5.91
C TYR A 92 -43.74 0.20 4.67
N PHE A 93 -42.50 -0.23 4.45
CA PHE A 93 -42.11 -1.15 3.36
C PHE A 93 -42.85 -2.49 3.43
N ALA A 94 -43.01 -3.04 4.64
CA ALA A 94 -43.74 -4.29 4.84
C ALA A 94 -45.24 -4.15 4.55
N ARG A 95 -45.81 -2.95 4.74
CA ARG A 95 -47.25 -2.66 4.49
C ARG A 95 -47.56 -2.30 3.05
N VAL A 96 -46.69 -1.52 2.40
CA VAL A 96 -46.89 -0.92 1.08
C VAL A 96 -46.30 -1.80 -0.03
N GLY A 97 -45.29 -2.62 0.29
CA GLY A 97 -44.64 -3.50 -0.66
C GLY A 97 -43.59 -2.78 -1.51
N GLN A 98 -42.56 -3.52 -1.94
CA GLN A 98 -41.35 -2.96 -2.56
C GLN A 98 -41.62 -2.17 -3.85
N GLN A 99 -42.59 -2.59 -4.66
CA GLN A 99 -42.91 -1.94 -5.95
C GLN A 99 -43.58 -0.57 -5.79
N GLU A 100 -44.48 -0.42 -4.82
CA GLU A 100 -45.13 0.87 -4.56
C GLU A 100 -44.14 1.89 -3.99
N VAL A 101 -43.19 1.45 -3.16
CA VAL A 101 -42.16 2.36 -2.65
C VAL A 101 -41.18 2.78 -3.74
N LEU A 102 -40.81 1.88 -4.66
CA LEU A 102 -39.99 2.25 -5.83
C LEU A 102 -40.72 3.27 -6.72
N ALA A 103 -42.04 3.09 -6.92
CA ALA A 103 -42.85 4.04 -7.69
C ALA A 103 -42.96 5.41 -7.00
N ALA A 104 -43.13 5.44 -5.67
CA ALA A 104 -43.15 6.69 -4.90
C ALA A 104 -41.79 7.42 -4.95
N LEU A 105 -40.68 6.69 -4.76
CA LEU A 105 -39.34 7.25 -4.82
C LEU A 105 -39.02 7.85 -6.19
N LYS A 106 -39.48 7.22 -7.27
CA LYS A 106 -39.30 7.73 -8.64
C LYS A 106 -40.06 9.03 -8.89
N ASN A 107 -41.22 9.21 -8.25
CA ASN A 107 -42.01 10.44 -8.34
C ASN A 107 -41.41 11.57 -7.49
N ASP A 108 -40.99 11.27 -6.26
CA ASP A 108 -40.49 12.28 -5.32
C ASP A 108 -39.04 12.70 -5.62
N TYR A 109 -38.25 11.81 -6.22
CA TYR A 109 -36.85 12.04 -6.56
C TYR A 109 -36.56 11.70 -8.04
N PRO A 110 -37.06 12.51 -9.00
CA PRO A 110 -37.01 12.20 -10.43
C PRO A 110 -35.59 12.18 -11.03
N ASN A 111 -34.60 12.77 -10.33
CA ASN A 111 -33.20 12.81 -10.76
C ASN A 111 -32.33 11.73 -10.09
N PHE A 112 -32.91 10.88 -9.24
CA PHE A 112 -32.17 9.80 -8.60
C PHE A 112 -32.03 8.62 -9.56
N ASP A 113 -30.82 8.07 -9.70
CA ASP A 113 -30.58 6.92 -10.56
C ASP A 113 -31.16 5.64 -9.93
N MET A 114 -32.37 5.30 -10.37
CA MET A 114 -33.11 4.13 -9.90
C MET A 114 -32.62 2.82 -10.53
N GLY A 115 -31.71 2.86 -11.52
CA GLY A 115 -31.35 1.68 -12.32
C GLY A 115 -30.80 0.51 -11.49
N THR A 116 -30.04 0.81 -10.43
CA THR A 116 -29.49 -0.23 -9.54
C THR A 116 -30.54 -0.81 -8.58
N LEU A 117 -31.57 -0.03 -8.24
CA LEU A 117 -32.67 -0.45 -7.36
C LEU A 117 -33.74 -1.23 -8.12
N GLU A 118 -34.13 -0.80 -9.32
CA GLU A 118 -35.11 -1.50 -10.17
C GLU A 118 -34.58 -2.87 -10.62
N ALA A 119 -33.29 -2.99 -10.95
CA ALA A 119 -32.67 -4.27 -11.32
C ALA A 119 -32.63 -5.28 -10.16
N ARG A 120 -32.62 -4.81 -8.91
CA ARG A 120 -32.58 -5.65 -7.71
C ARG A 120 -33.96 -6.11 -7.27
N PHE A 121 -35.01 -5.43 -7.73
CA PHE A 121 -36.42 -5.69 -7.41
C PHE A 121 -37.27 -5.65 -8.68
N PRO A 122 -37.11 -6.63 -9.59
CA PRO A 122 -37.91 -6.69 -10.81
C PRO A 122 -39.41 -6.86 -10.48
N PRO A 123 -40.31 -6.34 -11.32
CA PRO A 123 -41.74 -6.54 -11.12
C PRO A 123 -42.09 -8.03 -11.17
N PRO A 124 -43.13 -8.48 -10.44
CA PRO A 124 -43.46 -9.90 -10.29
C PRO A 124 -43.73 -10.62 -11.62
N ASP A 125 -44.08 -9.89 -12.68
CA ASP A 125 -44.37 -10.45 -14.01
C ASP A 125 -43.15 -10.49 -14.95
N ALA A 126 -41.96 -10.05 -14.49
CA ALA A 126 -40.74 -10.04 -15.31
C ALA A 126 -40.02 -11.40 -15.40
N GLY A 127 -40.67 -12.48 -14.97
CA GLY A 127 -40.08 -13.82 -14.96
C GLY A 127 -41.04 -14.91 -15.40
N SER A 128 -41.23 -15.08 -16.71
CA SER A 128 -41.24 -16.38 -17.40
C SER A 128 -41.58 -16.23 -18.89
N GLU A 129 -40.65 -15.69 -19.69
CA GLU A 129 -40.61 -15.97 -21.13
C GLU A 129 -39.16 -16.31 -21.45
N ASP A 130 -38.79 -17.58 -21.24
CA ASP A 130 -37.75 -18.31 -22.00
C ASP A 130 -37.32 -19.57 -21.23
N GLU A 131 -38.12 -20.62 -21.34
CA GLU A 131 -37.61 -22.00 -21.48
C GLU A 131 -38.61 -22.75 -22.39
N SER A 132 -38.28 -22.79 -23.69
CA SER A 132 -38.85 -23.73 -24.68
C SER A 132 -37.78 -24.72 -25.12
#